data_AF-A0A950NIR6-F1
#
_entry.id   AF-A0A950NIR6-F1
#
_cell.length_a   1.000
_cell.length_b   1.000
_cell.length_c   1.000
_cell.angle_alpha   90.00
_cell.angle_beta   90.00
_cell.angle_gamma   90.00
#
_symmetry.space_group_name_H-M   'P 1'
#
loop_
_entity.id
_entity.type
_entity.pdbx_description
1 polymer ?
#
loop_
_entity_poly.entity_id
_entity_poly.type
_entity_poly.pdbx_seq_one_letter_code
_entity_poly.pdbx_strand_id
1 'polypeptide(L)'
;MSSVKRPSRPRSPDIEFAASVRADELGFVEPPETDVRFTGEPGHESASGSDRTNLPERVESGVTYRYVGVDYRLASRLSSLGRNPPSRNAARGGTTDTRGPATRDPAGG
;
A
#
# COMPACT_ATOMS: atom_id res chain seq x y z
N MET A 1 -21.30 6.02 -18.29
CA MET A 1 -20.05 6.82 -18.28
C MET A 1 -19.26 6.45 -17.04
N SER A 2 -18.28 5.54 -17.16
CA SER A 2 -17.21 5.39 -16.18
C SER A 2 -15.96 4.92 -16.93
N SER A 3 -15.12 5.88 -17.31
CA SER A 3 -13.69 5.60 -17.38
C SER A 3 -13.31 5.27 -15.95
N VAL A 4 -12.62 4.16 -15.67
CA VAL A 4 -11.94 4.01 -14.38
C VAL A 4 -10.91 5.13 -14.34
N LYS A 5 -11.34 6.28 -13.80
CA LYS A 5 -10.58 7.51 -13.76
C LYS A 5 -9.33 7.17 -12.96
N ARG A 6 -8.15 7.40 -13.56
CA ARG A 6 -6.83 7.19 -12.95
C ARG A 6 -6.91 7.43 -11.43
N PRO A 7 -6.75 6.40 -10.58
CA PRO A 7 -6.61 6.65 -9.16
C PRO A 7 -5.42 7.58 -8.93
N SER A 8 -5.55 8.49 -7.98
CA SER A 8 -4.46 9.38 -7.61
C SER A 8 -3.24 8.55 -7.19
N ARG A 9 -2.16 8.64 -7.96
CA ARG A 9 -0.88 7.97 -7.68
C ARG A 9 -0.38 8.27 -6.26
N PRO A 10 0.27 7.32 -5.57
CA PRO A 10 1.16 7.64 -4.47
C PRO A 10 2.20 8.66 -4.96
N ARG A 11 2.51 9.67 -4.14
CA ARG A 11 3.65 10.56 -4.42
C ARG A 11 4.90 9.73 -4.12
N SER A 12 5.72 9.42 -5.11
CA SER A 12 6.89 8.50 -5.05
C SER A 12 6.56 7.03 -4.72
N PRO A 13 6.18 6.22 -5.72
CA PRO A 13 6.11 4.76 -5.56
C PRO A 13 7.51 4.15 -5.44
N ASP A 14 7.63 3.06 -4.67
CA ASP A 14 8.88 2.28 -4.57
C ASP A 14 9.01 1.29 -5.73
N ILE A 15 7.87 0.76 -6.20
CA ILE A 15 7.78 -0.10 -7.37
C ILE A 15 6.68 0.38 -8.31
N GLU A 16 6.98 0.36 -9.61
CA GLU A 16 6.05 0.74 -10.67
C GLU A 16 6.21 -0.18 -11.87
N PHE A 17 5.07 -0.65 -12.40
CA PHE A 17 4.96 -1.31 -13.69
C PHE A 17 4.05 -0.49 -14.60
N ALA A 18 4.49 -0.29 -15.84
CA ALA A 18 3.71 0.38 -16.86
C ALA A 18 3.75 -0.45 -18.15
N ALA A 19 2.62 -0.47 -18.86
CA ALA A 19 2.49 -1.12 -20.15
C ALA A 19 1.68 -0.23 -21.10
N SER A 20 2.05 -0.22 -22.38
CA SER A 20 1.31 0.48 -23.42
C SER A 20 1.02 -0.46 -24.57
N VAL A 21 -0.21 -0.45 -25.05
CA VAL A 21 -0.69 -1.23 -26.19
C VAL A 21 -1.30 -0.28 -27.20
N ARG A 22 -0.91 -0.43 -28.47
CA ARG A 22 -1.48 0.27 -29.63
C ARG A 22 -1.80 -0.75 -30.69
N ALA A 23 -2.99 -0.66 -31.27
CA ALA A 23 -3.43 -1.55 -32.33
C ALA A 23 -4.41 -0.84 -33.27
N ASP A 24 -4.30 -1.10 -34.57
CA ASP A 24 -5.27 -0.61 -35.55
C ASP A 24 -6.60 -1.34 -35.43
N GLU A 25 -6.56 -2.65 -35.15
CA GLU A 25 -7.73 -3.48 -34.88
C GLU A 25 -7.45 -4.41 -33.69
N LEU A 26 -8.44 -4.57 -32.81
CA LEU A 26 -8.41 -5.50 -31.68
C LEU A 26 -9.78 -6.14 -31.50
N GLY A 27 -9.81 -7.48 -31.54
CA GLY A 27 -11.01 -8.27 -31.26
C GLY A 27 -10.80 -9.19 -30.07
N PHE A 28 -11.88 -9.47 -29.35
CA PHE A 28 -11.89 -10.43 -28.24
C PHE A 28 -12.79 -11.61 -28.60
N VAL A 29 -12.22 -12.82 -28.59
CA VAL A 29 -13.01 -14.05 -28.76
C VAL A 29 -13.92 -14.24 -27.55
N GLU A 30 -13.39 -14.00 -26.36
CA GLU A 30 -14.13 -13.99 -25.10
C GLU A 30 -13.74 -12.76 -24.26
N PRO A 31 -14.65 -12.21 -23.43
CA PRO A 31 -14.30 -11.11 -22.53
C PRO A 31 -13.21 -11.56 -21.53
N PRO A 32 -12.14 -10.77 -21.33
CA PRO A 32 -11.07 -11.15 -20.42
C PRO A 32 -11.52 -11.09 -18.97
N GLU A 33 -11.14 -12.10 -18.19
CA GLU A 33 -11.21 -12.05 -16.73
C GLU A 33 -9.93 -11.41 -16.19
N THR A 34 -10.07 -10.30 -15.47
CA THR A 34 -8.92 -9.54 -14.94
C THR A 34 -9.09 -9.27 -13.45
N ASP A 35 -8.04 -9.56 -12.66
CA ASP A 35 -8.00 -9.29 -11.23
C ASP A 35 -6.63 -8.75 -10.84
N VAL A 36 -6.60 -7.79 -9.90
CA VAL A 36 -5.37 -7.18 -9.39
C VAL A 36 -5.42 -7.17 -7.89
N ARG A 37 -4.41 -7.77 -7.25
CA ARG A 37 -4.29 -7.84 -5.80
C ARG A 37 -2.99 -7.20 -5.36
N PHE A 38 -3.08 -6.42 -4.28
CA PHE A 38 -1.92 -5.88 -3.58
C PHE A 38 -1.82 -6.55 -2.21
N THR A 39 -0.61 -6.98 -1.86
CA THR A 39 -0.31 -7.62 -0.58
C THR A 39 1.02 -7.05 -0.05
N GLY A 40 1.20 -7.04 1.27
CA GLY A 40 2.44 -6.59 1.90
C GLY A 40 2.25 -5.95 3.27
N GLU A 41 3.20 -6.23 4.17
CA GLU A 41 3.32 -5.68 5.53
C GLU A 41 4.71 -5.03 5.75
N PRO A 42 4.85 -4.02 6.64
CA PRO A 42 3.76 -3.24 7.23
C PRO A 42 2.99 -2.49 6.13
N GLY A 43 1.74 -2.09 6.39
CA GLY A 43 0.75 -1.62 5.40
C GLY A 43 1.28 -0.79 4.22
N HIS A 44 0.58 -0.82 3.09
CA HIS A 44 1.04 -0.29 1.81
C HIS A 44 0.04 0.69 1.18
N GLU A 45 0.55 1.61 0.35
CA GLU A 45 -0.26 2.46 -0.52
C GLU A 45 -0.11 1.96 -1.96
N SER A 46 -1.21 1.52 -2.58
CA SER A 46 -1.18 0.93 -3.92
C SER A 46 -2.25 1.52 -4.84
N ALA A 47 -1.93 1.59 -6.14
CA ALA A 47 -2.83 2.04 -7.18
C ALA A 47 -2.64 1.21 -8.47
N SER A 48 -3.74 0.79 -9.08
CA SER A 48 -3.80 0.16 -10.40
C SER A 48 -4.83 0.84 -11.29
N GLY A 49 -4.59 0.89 -12.60
CA GLY A 49 -5.59 1.41 -13.53
C GLY A 49 -5.11 1.46 -14.97
N SER A 50 -6.04 1.75 -15.88
CA SER A 50 -5.75 2.05 -17.28
C SER A 50 -6.46 3.29 -17.76
N ASP A 51 -5.80 3.98 -18.68
CA ASP A 51 -6.46 4.88 -19.63
C ASP A 51 -6.67 4.13 -20.93
N ARG A 52 -7.89 4.21 -21.46
CA ARG A 52 -8.32 3.44 -22.62
C ARG A 52 -8.89 4.39 -23.67
N THR A 53 -8.48 4.18 -24.92
CA THR A 53 -8.99 4.89 -26.10
C THR A 53 -9.72 3.90 -26.99
N ASN A 54 -10.93 4.27 -27.42
CA ASN A 54 -11.80 3.47 -28.29
C ASN A 54 -12.13 2.06 -27.77
N LEU A 55 -12.08 1.88 -26.45
CA LEU A 55 -12.54 0.68 -25.78
C LEU A 55 -13.54 1.03 -24.68
N PRO A 56 -14.67 0.30 -24.59
CA PRO A 56 -15.57 0.41 -23.45
C PRO A 56 -14.91 -0.15 -22.19
N GLU A 57 -15.50 0.17 -21.02
CA GLU A 57 -15.07 -0.38 -19.74
C GLU A 57 -15.10 -1.92 -19.75
N ARG A 58 -16.21 -2.51 -20.21
CA ARG A 58 -16.35 -3.94 -20.49
C ARG A 58 -16.41 -4.17 -21.99
N VAL A 59 -15.46 -4.94 -22.51
CA VAL A 59 -15.43 -5.33 -23.92
C VAL A 59 -16.41 -6.46 -24.20
N GLU A 60 -16.86 -6.54 -25.45
CA GLU A 60 -17.82 -7.52 -25.91
C GLU A 60 -17.13 -8.55 -26.80
N SER A 61 -17.58 -9.81 -26.71
CA SER A 61 -17.12 -10.88 -27.60
C SER A 61 -17.57 -10.62 -29.03
N GLY A 62 -16.69 -10.92 -30.00
CA GLY A 62 -17.00 -10.83 -31.43
C GLY A 62 -16.99 -9.41 -32.00
N VAL A 63 -16.76 -8.38 -31.19
CA VAL A 63 -16.64 -6.99 -31.66
C VAL A 63 -15.17 -6.69 -31.99
N THR A 64 -14.95 -6.08 -33.16
CA THR A 64 -13.64 -5.54 -33.55
C THR A 64 -13.59 -4.05 -33.27
N TYR A 65 -12.72 -3.66 -32.34
CA TYR A 65 -12.45 -2.26 -31.99
C TYR A 65 -11.31 -1.72 -32.87
N ARG A 66 -11.37 -0.44 -33.22
CA ARG A 66 -10.43 0.20 -34.14
C ARG A 66 -9.66 1.34 -33.48
N TYR A 67 -8.41 1.53 -33.90
CA TYR A 67 -7.51 2.57 -33.38
C TYR A 67 -7.45 2.56 -31.85
N VAL A 68 -7.11 1.39 -31.31
CA VAL A 68 -7.14 1.11 -29.88
C VAL A 68 -5.85 1.59 -29.22
N GLY A 69 -6.01 2.20 -28.05
CA GLY A 69 -4.93 2.53 -27.13
C GLY A 69 -5.25 2.08 -25.72
N VAL A 70 -4.29 1.44 -25.06
CA VAL A 70 -4.36 1.13 -23.62
C VAL A 70 -3.04 1.49 -22.99
N ASP A 71 -3.09 2.40 -22.02
CA ASP A 71 -1.95 2.72 -21.16
C ASP A 71 -2.30 2.24 -19.75
N TYR A 72 -1.60 1.20 -19.29
CA TYR A 72 -1.85 0.54 -18.01
C TYR A 72 -0.72 0.83 -17.03
N ARG A 73 -1.06 0.97 -15.74
CA ARG A 73 -0.08 1.21 -14.68
C ARG A 73 -0.46 0.52 -13.37
N LEU A 74 0.56 0.00 -12.70
CA LEU A 74 0.54 -0.51 -11.33
C LEU A 74 1.62 0.22 -10.56
N ALA A 75 1.31 0.75 -9.38
CA ALA A 75 2.29 1.40 -8.53
C ALA A 75 2.01 1.07 -7.06
N SER A 76 3.07 0.83 -6.30
CA SER A 76 2.97 0.59 -4.87
C SER A 76 4.10 1.26 -4.11
N ARG A 77 3.80 1.66 -2.87
CA ARG A 77 4.73 2.24 -1.91
C ARG A 77 4.57 1.51 -0.58
N LEU A 78 5.68 1.14 0.03
CA LEU A 78 5.70 0.58 1.38
C LEU A 78 5.59 1.69 2.41
N SER A 79 4.68 1.56 3.38
CA SER A 79 4.58 2.52 4.47
C SER A 79 5.58 2.14 5.56
N SER A 80 6.46 3.06 5.94
CA SER A 80 7.35 2.86 7.08
C SER A 80 6.59 3.08 8.41
N LEU A 81 5.70 2.18 8.79
CA LEU A 81 5.19 2.10 10.17
C LEU A 81 5.68 0.81 10.82
N GLY A 82 6.99 0.81 11.09
CA GLY A 82 7.69 -0.21 11.85
C GLY A 82 8.62 0.40 12.91
N ARG A 83 8.33 1.59 13.42
CA ARG A 83 9.00 2.12 14.62
C ARG A 83 7.95 2.58 15.62
N ASN A 84 7.56 1.68 16.53
CA ASN A 84 7.00 2.13 17.80
C ASN A 84 8.05 3.07 18.43
N PRO A 85 7.75 4.35 18.70
CA PRO A 85 8.63 5.13 19.56
C PRO A 85 8.74 4.41 20.89
N PRO A 86 9.94 4.28 21.49
CA PRO A 86 10.07 3.64 22.80
C PRO A 86 9.15 4.36 23.78
N SER A 87 8.28 3.60 24.45
CA SER A 87 7.36 4.11 25.45
C SER A 87 8.10 5.03 26.42
N ARG A 88 7.75 6.32 26.42
CA ARG A 88 8.37 7.35 27.28
C ARG A 88 8.21 7.07 28.78
N ASN A 89 7.44 6.05 29.15
CA ASN A 89 7.13 5.66 30.52
C ASN A 89 8.06 4.58 31.13
N ALA A 90 9.09 4.10 30.42
CA ALA A 90 10.08 3.20 31.04
C ALA A 90 11.27 3.93 31.70
N ALA A 91 11.42 5.24 31.50
CA ALA A 91 12.57 6.02 32.00
C ALA A 91 12.24 6.99 33.16
N ARG A 92 11.03 6.92 33.74
CA ARG A 92 10.66 7.67 34.95
C ARG A 92 9.91 6.77 35.92
N GLY A 93 10.65 5.96 36.67
CA GLY A 93 10.09 5.10 37.70
C GLY A 93 11.15 4.39 38.54
N GLY A 94 12.27 5.04 38.79
CA GLY A 94 13.31 4.53 39.67
C GLY A 94 13.94 5.68 40.42
N THR A 95 13.39 6.02 41.58
CA THR A 95 14.08 6.42 42.83
C THR A 95 13.03 6.92 43.81
N THR A 96 12.58 6.04 44.70
CA THR A 96 12.19 6.41 46.07
C THR A 96 12.73 5.32 46.98
N ASP A 97 14.03 5.43 47.24
CA ASP A 97 14.60 5.00 48.51
C ASP A 97 14.28 6.10 49.53
N THR A 98 13.41 5.80 50.49
CA THR A 98 13.47 6.39 51.83
C THR A 98 12.85 5.44 52.86
N ARG A 99 13.74 4.78 53.61
CA ARG A 99 13.69 4.48 55.07
C ARG A 99 12.58 3.56 55.62
N GLY A 100 12.96 2.32 55.89
CA GLY A 100 12.50 1.53 57.04
C GLY A 100 13.65 1.38 58.07
N PRO A 101 13.39 1.32 59.38
CA PRO A 101 14.36 1.70 60.41
C PRO A 101 15.46 0.64 60.64
N ALA A 102 16.69 1.14 60.80
CA ALA A 102 17.81 0.37 61.33
C ALA A 102 17.59 0.08 62.82
N THR A 103 17.48 -1.20 63.15
CA THR A 103 17.65 -1.75 64.49
C THR A 103 19.02 -1.33 65.04
N ARG A 104 18.99 -0.63 66.17
CA ARG A 104 20.17 -0.40 67.01
C ARG A 104 20.00 -1.26 68.26
N ASP A 105 20.83 -2.29 68.37
CA ASP A 105 21.22 -2.91 69.63
C ASP A 105 22.75 -2.75 69.74
N PRO A 106 23.27 -2.17 70.83
CA PRO A 106 24.62 -2.43 71.27
C PRO A 106 24.61 -3.39 72.47
N ALA A 107 25.46 -4.41 72.38
CA ALA A 107 25.80 -5.28 73.50
C ALA A 107 26.76 -4.59 74.48
N GLY A 108 26.62 -4.90 75.78
CA GLY A 108 27.75 -5.03 76.71
C GLY A 108 27.99 -3.87 77.69
N GLY A 109 27.69 -4.13 78.96
CA GLY A 109 28.01 -3.28 80.13
C GLY A 109 27.15 -3.65 81.33
#